data_AF-A0A3R8L241-F1
#
_entry.id   AF-A0A3R8L241-F1
#
_cell.length_a   1.000
_cell.length_b   1.000
_cell.length_c   1.000
_cell.angle_alpha   90.00
_cell.angle_beta   90.00
_cell.angle_gamma   90.00
#
_symmetry.space_group_name_H-M   'P 1'
#
loop_
_entity.id
_entity.type
_entity.pdbx_description
1 polymer ?
#
loop_
_entity_poly.entity_id
_entity_poly.type
_entity_poly.pdbx_seq_one_letter_code
_entity_poly.pdbx_strand_id
1 'polypeptide(L)'
;MKKKKGFWIMCIIVGFILGVTGMTLAVDQGGSLRNAYGVLWMAGCLLCPISINRIARLSYEKEFPDLVDKEKIEYQDERNAMIRNMAKAKSADNIHWALLIAAALAFFGDKDGPLWPAGVLMGIFILRYGMESYYAYKYKKEM
;
A
#
# COMPACT_ATOMS: atom_id res chain seq x y z
N MET A 1 -3.41 -23.71 7.28
CA MET A 1 -3.81 -22.65 6.31
C MET A 1 -5.15 -21.99 6.62
N LYS A 2 -6.22 -22.73 6.99
CA LYS A 2 -7.52 -22.14 7.38
C LYS A 2 -7.41 -21.11 8.51
N LYS A 3 -6.62 -21.39 9.56
CA LYS A 3 -6.33 -20.43 10.65
C LYS A 3 -5.65 -19.14 10.17
N LYS A 4 -4.73 -19.23 9.19
CA LYS A 4 -4.05 -18.05 8.61
C LYS A 4 -5.00 -17.20 7.76
N LYS A 5 -5.88 -17.83 6.97
CA LYS A 5 -6.92 -17.09 6.21
C LYS A 5 -7.93 -16.42 7.15
N GLY A 6 -8.36 -17.11 8.21
CA GLY A 6 -9.26 -16.55 9.22
C GLY A 6 -8.70 -15.31 9.92
N PHE A 7 -7.40 -15.30 10.25
CA PHE A 7 -6.72 -14.12 10.79
C PHE A 7 -6.80 -12.91 9.85
N TRP A 8 -6.48 -13.08 8.56
CA TRP A 8 -6.56 -11.98 7.60
C TRP A 8 -7.98 -11.49 7.34
N ILE A 9 -8.98 -12.39 7.40
CA ILE A 9 -10.40 -12.00 7.31
C ILE A 9 -10.79 -11.14 8.53
N MET A 10 -10.34 -11.51 9.73
CA MET A 10 -10.53 -10.68 10.92
C MET A 10 -9.86 -9.31 10.77
N CYS A 11 -8.66 -9.24 10.19
CA CYS A 11 -8.00 -7.96 9.90
C CYS A 11 -8.80 -7.08 8.93
N ILE A 12 -9.51 -7.65 7.95
CA ILE A 12 -10.42 -6.89 7.07
C ILE A 12 -11.59 -6.33 7.87
N ILE A 13 -12.22 -7.16 8.72
CA ILE A 13 -13.36 -6.72 9.54
C ILE A 13 -12.93 -5.58 10.48
N VAL A 14 -11.79 -5.73 11.15
CA VAL A 14 -11.23 -4.69 12.02
C VAL A 14 -10.89 -3.44 11.21
N GLY A 15 -10.25 -3.57 10.05
CA GLY A 15 -9.95 -2.44 9.17
C GLY A 15 -11.20 -1.70 8.71
N PHE A 16 -12.27 -2.43 8.38
CA PHE A 16 -13.54 -1.84 7.99
C PHE A 16 -14.21 -1.10 9.16
N ILE A 17 -14.24 -1.70 10.36
CA ILE A 17 -14.75 -1.05 11.56
C ILE A 17 -13.97 0.24 11.83
N LEU A 18 -12.62 0.18 11.82
CA LEU A 18 -11.77 1.35 12.07
C LEU A 18 -12.03 2.47 11.04
N GLY A 19 -12.16 2.12 9.76
CA GLY A 19 -12.47 3.07 8.68
C GLY A 19 -13.82 3.75 8.87
N VAL A 20 -14.87 2.97 9.16
CA VAL A 20 -16.23 3.48 9.40
C VAL A 20 -16.30 4.33 10.68
N THR A 21 -15.63 3.90 11.76
CA THR A 21 -15.54 4.70 12.99
C THR A 21 -14.78 6.00 12.77
N GLY A 22 -13.71 5.99 11.98
CA GLY A 22 -12.98 7.21 11.62
C GLY A 22 -13.85 8.18 10.80
N MET A 23 -14.67 7.66 9.88
CA MET A 23 -15.54 8.48 9.04
C MET A 23 -16.72 9.07 9.82
N THR A 24 -17.37 8.28 10.68
CA THR A 24 -18.49 8.74 11.51
C THR A 24 -18.06 9.79 12.53
N LEU A 25 -16.92 9.58 13.21
CA LEU A 25 -16.35 10.56 14.13
C LEU A 25 -15.90 11.84 13.42
N ALA A 26 -15.46 11.77 12.16
CA ALA A 26 -15.13 12.94 11.36
C ALA A 26 -16.36 13.82 11.07
N VAL A 27 -17.54 13.21 10.92
CA VAL A 27 -18.81 13.91 10.66
C VAL A 27 -19.36 14.52 11.95
N ASP A 28 -19.32 13.79 13.06
CA ASP A 28 -19.94 14.22 14.33
C ASP A 28 -19.12 15.25 15.12
N GLN A 29 -17.78 15.17 15.10
CA GLN A 29 -16.93 16.00 15.97
C GLN A 29 -16.18 17.14 15.28
N GLY A 30 -16.44 17.37 13.99
CA GLY A 30 -16.21 18.63 13.26
C GLY A 30 -14.96 19.45 13.61
N GLY A 31 -13.82 18.82 13.92
CA GLY A 31 -12.52 19.50 14.12
C GLY A 31 -11.76 19.23 15.43
N SER A 32 -12.39 18.81 16.54
CA SER A 32 -11.66 18.76 17.83
C SER A 32 -10.60 17.65 17.92
N LEU A 33 -10.83 16.52 17.23
CA LEU A 33 -9.97 15.33 17.23
C LEU A 33 -9.53 14.91 15.81
N ARG A 34 -9.29 15.89 14.93
CA ARG A 34 -8.96 15.68 13.50
C ARG A 34 -7.90 14.62 13.22
N ASN A 35 -6.80 14.70 13.95
CA ASN A 35 -5.68 13.79 13.74
C ASN A 35 -6.04 12.36 14.18
N ALA A 36 -6.87 12.20 15.23
CA ALA A 36 -7.24 10.89 15.76
C ALA A 36 -8.15 10.13 14.79
N TYR A 37 -9.23 10.76 14.31
CA TYR A 37 -10.13 10.10 13.35
C TYR A 37 -9.49 9.93 11.97
N GLY A 38 -8.62 10.85 11.53
CA GLY A 38 -7.92 10.67 10.27
C GLY A 38 -6.88 9.54 10.32
N VAL A 39 -6.20 9.32 11.44
CA VAL A 39 -5.34 8.13 11.64
C VAL A 39 -6.17 6.85 11.64
N LEU A 40 -7.32 6.82 12.30
CA LEU A 40 -8.24 5.68 12.29
C LEU A 40 -8.71 5.33 10.87
N TRP A 41 -9.07 6.35 10.09
CA TRP A 41 -9.47 6.20 8.70
C TRP A 41 -8.33 5.67 7.83
N MET A 42 -7.14 6.28 7.92
CA MET A 42 -5.95 5.83 7.18
C MET A 42 -5.55 4.39 7.56
N ALA A 43 -5.61 4.03 8.84
CA ALA A 43 -5.32 2.68 9.32
C ALA A 43 -6.30 1.66 8.73
N GLY A 44 -7.61 1.97 8.69
CA GLY A 44 -8.61 1.14 8.04
C GLY A 44 -8.36 0.96 6.55
N CYS A 45 -8.09 2.06 5.83
CA CYS A 45 -7.77 2.05 4.40
C CYS A 45 -6.48 1.29 4.07
N LEU A 46 -5.50 1.25 4.97
CA LEU A 46 -4.25 0.51 4.77
C LEU A 46 -4.42 -0.99 5.07
N LEU A 47 -5.13 -1.33 6.15
CA LEU A 47 -5.29 -2.71 6.61
C LEU A 47 -6.10 -3.56 5.64
N CYS A 48 -7.14 -2.99 5.01
CA CYS A 48 -8.03 -3.72 4.12
C CYS A 48 -7.31 -4.25 2.86
N PRO A 49 -6.62 -3.45 2.04
CA PRO A 49 -5.90 -3.91 0.85
C PRO A 49 -4.79 -4.92 1.16
N ILE A 50 -4.02 -4.70 2.25
CA ILE A 50 -2.95 -5.63 2.66
C ILE A 50 -3.53 -7.00 2.97
N SER A 51 -4.63 -7.04 3.73
CA SER A 51 -5.29 -8.27 4.13
C SER A 51 -5.91 -9.00 2.93
N ILE A 52 -6.54 -8.26 2.01
CA ILE A 52 -7.10 -8.82 0.76
C ILE A 52 -5.98 -9.42 -0.10
N ASN A 53 -4.89 -8.68 -0.32
CA ASN A 53 -3.74 -9.15 -1.10
C ASN A 53 -3.16 -10.44 -0.50
N ARG A 54 -3.00 -10.48 0.83
CA ARG A 54 -2.54 -11.68 1.54
C ARG A 54 -3.47 -12.87 1.36
N ILE A 55 -4.79 -12.68 1.43
CA ILE A 55 -5.75 -13.77 1.20
C ILE A 55 -5.68 -14.25 -0.24
N ALA A 56 -5.60 -13.34 -1.21
CA ALA A 56 -5.46 -13.67 -2.62
C ALA A 56 -4.18 -14.48 -2.88
N ARG A 57 -3.04 -14.02 -2.33
CA ARG A 57 -1.76 -14.74 -2.43
C ARG A 57 -1.83 -16.13 -1.80
N LEU A 58 -2.42 -16.27 -0.61
CA LEU A 58 -2.60 -17.57 0.06
C LEU A 58 -3.55 -18.51 -0.70
N SER A 59 -4.47 -17.98 -1.50
CA SER A 59 -5.30 -18.78 -2.40
C SER A 59 -4.50 -19.21 -3.64
N TYR A 60 -3.77 -18.29 -4.25
CA TYR A 60 -2.91 -18.54 -5.41
C TYR A 60 -1.83 -19.60 -5.11
N GLU A 61 -1.14 -19.49 -3.98
CA GLU A 61 -0.13 -20.47 -3.52
C GLU A 61 -0.70 -21.87 -3.31
N LYS A 62 -1.99 -21.98 -3.00
CA LYS A 62 -2.66 -23.27 -2.81
C LYS A 62 -3.08 -23.88 -4.16
N GLU A 63 -3.53 -23.04 -5.08
CA GLU A 63 -4.09 -23.47 -6.36
C GLU A 63 -2.98 -23.80 -7.37
N PHE A 64 -1.86 -23.08 -7.32
CA PHE A 64 -0.74 -23.25 -8.26
C PHE A 64 0.62 -23.30 -7.55
N PRO A 65 0.92 -24.36 -6.79
CA PRO A 65 2.19 -24.48 -6.06
C PRO A 65 3.40 -24.47 -7.01
N ASP A 66 3.31 -25.16 -8.15
CA ASP A 66 4.41 -25.26 -9.12
C ASP A 66 4.78 -23.89 -9.74
N LEU A 67 3.79 -23.02 -9.95
CA LEU A 67 4.02 -21.67 -10.48
C LEU A 67 4.70 -20.79 -9.44
N VAL A 68 4.35 -20.95 -8.16
CA VAL A 68 4.98 -20.18 -7.06
C VAL A 68 6.43 -20.59 -6.86
N ASP A 69 6.76 -21.86 -7.02
CA ASP A 69 8.16 -22.30 -6.91
C ASP A 69 8.99 -21.81 -8.10
N LYS A 70 8.43 -21.79 -9.31
CA LYS A 70 9.06 -21.13 -10.47
C LYS A 70 9.24 -19.62 -10.24
N GLU A 71 8.22 -18.94 -9.71
CA GLU A 71 8.30 -17.51 -9.38
C GLU A 71 9.41 -17.21 -8.38
N LYS A 72 9.64 -18.06 -7.36
CA LYS A 72 10.76 -17.89 -6.42
C LYS A 72 12.11 -18.01 -7.11
N ILE A 73 12.25 -18.98 -8.01
CA ILE A 73 13.50 -19.18 -8.77
C ILE A 73 13.73 -17.96 -9.67
N GLU A 74 12.72 -17.52 -10.42
CA GLU A 74 12.80 -16.33 -11.24
C GLU A 74 13.10 -15.07 -10.41
N TYR A 75 12.56 -14.96 -9.19
CA TYR A 75 12.79 -13.79 -8.34
C TYR A 75 14.25 -13.67 -7.87
N GLN A 76 14.92 -14.81 -7.67
CA GLN A 76 16.32 -14.88 -7.24
C GLN A 76 17.32 -14.87 -8.41
N ASP A 77 16.86 -14.98 -9.65
CA ASP A 77 17.70 -14.85 -10.84
C ASP A 77 18.36 -13.46 -10.90
N GLU A 78 19.68 -13.44 -11.09
CA GLU A 78 20.49 -12.22 -11.17
C GLU A 78 20.01 -11.27 -12.28
N ARG A 79 19.54 -11.82 -13.41
CA ARG A 79 19.00 -11.01 -14.51
C ARG A 79 17.73 -10.27 -14.08
N ASN A 80 16.82 -10.96 -13.39
CA ASN A 80 15.60 -10.35 -12.89
C ASN A 80 15.88 -9.35 -11.75
N ALA A 81 16.88 -9.62 -10.93
CA ALA A 81 17.35 -8.67 -9.92
C ALA A 81 17.89 -7.38 -10.57
N MET A 82 18.65 -7.50 -11.68
CA MET A 82 19.15 -6.36 -12.44
C MET A 82 18.02 -5.54 -13.06
N ILE A 83 17.05 -6.19 -13.71
CA ILE A 83 15.86 -5.53 -14.29
C ILE A 83 15.10 -4.73 -13.23
N ARG A 84 14.90 -5.32 -12.04
CA ARG A 84 14.23 -4.65 -10.93
C ARG A 84 15.03 -3.46 -10.41
N ASN A 85 16.35 -3.58 -10.30
CA ASN A 85 17.20 -2.48 -9.87
C ASN A 85 17.23 -1.34 -10.89
N MET A 86 17.21 -1.64 -12.19
CA MET A 86 17.07 -0.63 -13.24
C MET A 86 15.71 0.04 -13.22
N ALA A 87 14.64 -0.73 -13.02
CA ALA A 87 13.31 -0.19 -12.82
C ALA A 87 13.34 0.78 -11.64
N LYS A 88 13.81 0.35 -10.45
CA LYS A 88 13.98 1.13 -9.21
C LYS A 88 14.78 2.41 -9.38
N ALA A 89 15.92 2.34 -10.05
CA ALA A 89 16.78 3.50 -10.30
C ALA A 89 16.05 4.55 -11.15
N LYS A 90 15.37 4.12 -12.22
CA LYS A 90 14.56 5.01 -13.06
C LYS A 90 13.31 5.51 -12.33
N SER A 91 12.92 4.77 -11.30
CA SER A 91 11.85 5.13 -10.40
C SER A 91 12.28 6.01 -9.22
N ALA A 92 13.54 6.45 -9.12
CA ALA A 92 13.99 7.32 -8.05
C ALA A 92 13.55 6.85 -6.64
N ASP A 93 14.18 5.77 -6.18
CA ASP A 93 13.86 5.06 -4.93
C ASP A 93 13.86 5.98 -3.68
N ASN A 94 14.45 7.17 -3.69
CA ASN A 94 14.41 8.07 -2.52
C ASN A 94 13.16 8.98 -2.48
N ILE A 95 12.45 9.16 -3.61
CA ILE A 95 11.32 10.09 -3.71
C ILE A 95 10.13 9.60 -2.89
N HIS A 96 9.94 8.28 -2.74
CA HIS A 96 8.79 7.76 -1.99
C HIS A 96 8.86 8.08 -0.48
N TRP A 97 10.06 8.00 0.12
CA TRP A 97 10.28 8.44 1.50
C TRP A 97 10.03 9.94 1.66
N ALA A 98 10.51 10.76 0.71
CA ALA A 98 10.26 12.20 0.72
C ALA A 98 8.76 12.53 0.60
N LEU A 99 8.02 11.82 -0.26
CA LEU A 99 6.57 11.97 -0.42
C LEU A 99 5.81 11.57 0.84
N LEU A 100 6.21 10.47 1.49
CA LEU A 100 5.59 10.03 2.75
C LEU A 100 5.84 11.02 3.89
N ILE A 101 7.07 11.55 4.00
CA ILE A 101 7.40 12.57 5.00
C ILE A 101 6.61 13.86 4.72
N ALA A 102 6.54 14.31 3.46
CA ALA A 102 5.74 15.47 3.08
C ALA A 102 4.24 15.28 3.37
N ALA A 103 3.70 14.08 3.10
CA ALA A 103 2.30 13.76 3.37
C ALA A 103 2.02 13.73 4.88
N ALA A 104 2.94 13.17 5.67
CA ALA A 104 2.84 13.17 7.13
C ALA A 104 2.90 14.60 7.69
N LEU A 105 3.80 15.44 7.19
CA LEU A 105 3.89 16.85 7.60
C LEU A 105 2.63 17.64 7.20
N ALA A 106 2.07 17.40 6.01
CA ALA A 106 0.82 18.02 5.59
C ALA A 106 -0.38 17.58 6.44
N PHE A 107 -0.38 16.33 6.93
CA PHE A 107 -1.45 15.79 7.75
C PHE A 107 -1.35 16.24 9.23
N PHE A 108 -0.15 16.24 9.81
CA PHE A 108 0.08 16.56 11.22
C PHE A 108 0.41 18.03 11.50
N GLY A 109 0.84 18.79 10.49
CA GLY A 109 1.45 20.11 10.66
C GLY A 109 0.47 21.21 11.07
N ASP A 110 -0.77 21.20 10.56
CA ASP A 110 -1.69 22.32 10.78
C ASP A 110 -3.13 21.84 11.03
N LYS A 111 -3.68 22.06 12.24
CA LYS A 111 -4.98 21.52 12.70
C LYS A 111 -6.20 22.04 11.93
N ASP A 112 -6.07 23.17 11.25
CA ASP A 112 -7.10 23.75 10.39
C ASP A 112 -6.70 23.74 8.91
N GLY A 113 -5.50 23.25 8.60
CA GLY A 113 -4.98 23.19 7.24
C GLY A 113 -5.79 22.25 6.35
N PRO A 114 -5.90 22.55 5.05
CA PRO A 114 -6.64 21.71 4.11
C PRO A 114 -6.01 20.32 3.99
N LEU A 115 -6.84 19.27 3.95
CA LEU A 115 -6.40 17.85 3.85
C LEU A 115 -6.07 17.40 2.42
N TRP A 116 -6.48 18.17 1.40
CA TRP A 116 -6.24 17.81 0.00
C TRP A 116 -4.75 17.66 -0.39
N PRO A 117 -3.76 18.41 0.19
CA PRO A 117 -2.35 18.22 -0.14
C PRO A 117 -1.83 16.84 0.26
N ALA A 118 -2.26 16.31 1.41
CA ALA A 118 -1.91 14.95 1.83
C ALA A 118 -2.48 13.91 0.85
N GLY A 119 -3.71 14.12 0.37
CA GLY A 119 -4.32 13.29 -0.67
C GLY A 119 -3.57 13.31 -2.00
N VAL A 120 -3.15 14.49 -2.46
CA VAL A 120 -2.35 14.65 -3.70
C VAL A 120 -1.00 13.94 -3.58
N LEU A 121 -0.30 14.10 -2.45
CA LEU A 121 0.98 13.43 -2.22
C LEU A 121 0.83 11.90 -2.19
N MET A 122 -0.24 11.39 -1.60
CA MET A 122 -0.58 9.97 -1.63
C MET A 122 -0.90 9.47 -3.06
N GLY A 123 -1.58 10.29 -3.86
CA GLY A 123 -1.84 9.99 -5.28
C GLY A 123 -0.55 9.91 -6.10
N ILE A 124 0.38 10.85 -5.90
CA ILE A 124 1.70 10.82 -6.53
C ILE A 124 2.46 9.54 -6.13
N PHE A 125 2.39 9.15 -4.85
CA PHE A 125 2.99 7.90 -4.36
C PHE A 125 2.43 6.66 -5.08
N ILE A 126 1.11 6.58 -5.30
CA ILE A 126 0.50 5.45 -6.02
C ILE A 126 0.94 5.44 -7.50
N LEU A 127 0.93 6.60 -8.18
CA LEU A 127 1.40 6.73 -9.56
C LEU A 127 2.85 6.30 -9.73
N ARG A 128 3.69 6.63 -8.74
CA ARG A 128 5.10 6.24 -8.67
C ARG A 128 5.27 4.72 -8.66
N TYR A 129 4.52 4.01 -7.83
CA TYR A 129 4.48 2.53 -7.82
C TYR A 129 3.97 1.92 -9.14
N GLY A 130 2.97 2.56 -9.77
CA GLY A 130 2.49 2.16 -11.09
C GLY A 130 3.58 2.29 -12.15
N MET A 131 4.34 3.38 -12.15
CA MET A 131 5.47 3.58 -13.06
C MET A 131 6.60 2.57 -12.85
N GLU A 132 6.95 2.25 -11.60
CA GLU A 132 7.95 1.20 -11.31
C GLU A 132 7.51 -0.15 -11.87
N SER A 133 6.24 -0.52 -11.65
CA SER A 133 5.66 -1.75 -12.18
C SER A 133 5.66 -1.77 -13.72
N TYR A 134 5.33 -0.65 -14.36
CA TYR A 134 5.38 -0.50 -15.81
C TYR A 134 6.79 -0.66 -16.37
N TYR A 135 7.79 0.02 -15.77
CA TYR A 135 9.18 -0.09 -16.21
C TYR A 135 9.74 -1.48 -15.98
N ALA A 136 9.42 -2.14 -14.87
CA ALA A 136 9.81 -3.53 -14.64
C ALA A 136 9.27 -4.46 -15.72
N TYR A 137 8.00 -4.30 -16.13
CA TYR A 137 7.41 -5.06 -17.22
C TYR A 137 8.06 -4.75 -18.57
N LYS A 138 8.30 -3.46 -18.86
CA LYS A 138 8.96 -3.03 -20.10
C LYS A 138 10.35 -3.64 -20.22
N TYR A 139 11.16 -3.56 -19.17
CA TYR A 139 12.51 -4.11 -19.16
C TYR A 139 12.53 -5.64 -19.23
N LYS A 140 11.54 -6.33 -18.66
CA LYS A 140 11.38 -7.78 -18.85
C LYS A 140 11.09 -8.17 -20.31
N LYS A 141 10.49 -7.28 -21.11
CA LYS A 141 10.21 -7.55 -22.53
C LYS A 141 11.39 -7.19 -23.45
N GLU A 142 12.22 -6.23 -23.04
CA GLU A 142 13.37 -5.76 -23.83
C GLU A 142 14.65 -6.58 -23.61
N MET A 143 14.77 -7.33 -22.49
CA MET A 143 15.92 -8.18 -22.11
C MET A 143 15.55 -9.66 -22.00
#